data_AF-A0A7C1TJB9-F1
#
_entry.id   AF-A0A7C1TJB9-F1
#
_cell.length_a   1.000
_cell.length_b   1.000
_cell.length_c   1.000
_cell.angle_alpha   90.00
_cell.angle_beta   90.00
_cell.angle_gamma   90.00
#
_symmetry.space_group_name_H-M   'P 1'
#
loop_
_entity.id
_entity.type
_entity.pdbx_description
1 polymer ?
#
loop_
_entity_poly.entity_id
_entity_poly.type
_entity_poly.pdbx_seq_one_letter_code
_entity_poly.pdbx_strand_id
1 'polypeptide(L)'
;MSRTVTVRAAVTVLLFVFLLLPGACSPPSDEDILRQYIDEGVSALNERDRRAALEHVRAGLMIRGEGLAIDARRLMLIYFQRFRNVHVFVHDLEIELADGEAEARFTAILMGSNATLPEHLDVFAVTSRWEKDDDWWLADLTWQRRDELRRLPEAVRRWLEGRDD
;
A
#
# COMPACT_ATOMS: atom_id res chain seq x y z
N MET A 1 35.37 -13.31 -48.47
CA MET A 1 34.52 -12.11 -48.30
C MET A 1 33.07 -12.57 -48.20
N SER A 2 32.22 -11.96 -47.34
CA SER A 2 30.78 -12.27 -47.16
C SER A 2 30.35 -13.20 -45.99
N ARG A 3 30.94 -13.03 -44.80
CA ARG A 3 30.34 -13.53 -43.53
C ARG A 3 30.24 -12.43 -42.48
N THR A 4 31.25 -11.57 -42.42
CA THR A 4 31.29 -10.40 -41.53
C THR A 4 30.30 -9.30 -41.91
N VAL A 5 29.96 -9.18 -43.19
CA VAL A 5 28.99 -8.18 -43.70
C VAL A 5 27.56 -8.57 -43.32
N THR A 6 27.23 -9.86 -43.39
CA THR A 6 25.89 -10.40 -43.08
C THR A 6 25.55 -10.28 -41.60
N VAL A 7 26.53 -10.52 -40.71
CA VAL A 7 26.35 -10.38 -39.27
C VAL A 7 26.15 -8.91 -38.85
N ARG A 8 26.90 -7.98 -39.47
CA ARG A 8 26.74 -6.55 -39.20
C ARG A 8 25.36 -6.03 -39.64
N ALA A 9 24.89 -6.44 -40.82
CA ALA A 9 23.56 -6.07 -41.30
C ALA A 9 22.44 -6.62 -40.39
N ALA A 10 22.57 -7.87 -39.92
CA ALA A 10 21.58 -8.48 -39.02
C ALA A 10 21.53 -7.76 -37.65
N VAL A 11 22.68 -7.38 -37.09
CA VAL A 11 22.76 -6.65 -35.81
C VAL A 11 22.16 -5.24 -35.94
N THR A 12 22.41 -4.55 -37.05
CA THR A 12 21.84 -3.21 -37.29
C THR A 12 20.32 -3.24 -37.46
N VAL A 13 19.78 -4.26 -38.15
CA VAL A 13 18.32 -4.43 -38.29
C VAL A 13 17.67 -4.75 -36.95
N LEU A 14 18.28 -5.61 -36.12
CA LEU A 14 17.76 -5.95 -34.79
C LEU A 14 17.71 -4.72 -33.85
N LEU A 15 18.76 -3.88 -33.89
CA LEU A 15 18.83 -2.62 -33.14
C LEU A 15 17.76 -1.62 -33.57
N PHE A 16 17.47 -1.55 -34.87
CA PHE A 16 16.43 -0.66 -35.40
C PHE A 16 15.01 -1.12 -35.04
N VAL A 17 14.77 -2.43 -34.98
CA VAL A 17 13.49 -3.01 -34.53
C VAL A 17 13.24 -2.75 -33.04
N PHE A 18 14.29 -2.73 -32.21
CA PHE A 18 14.17 -2.41 -30.78
C PHE A 18 13.87 -0.93 -30.52
N LEU A 19 14.34 -0.03 -31.39
CA LEU A 19 14.05 1.42 -31.35
C LEU A 19 12.63 1.77 -31.84
N LEU A 20 11.93 0.83 -32.48
CA LEU A 20 10.58 1.00 -33.02
C LEU A 20 9.48 0.40 -32.12
N LEU A 21 9.81 0.06 -30.87
CA LEU A 21 8.81 -0.15 -29.82
C LEU A 21 8.54 1.20 -29.16
N PRO A 22 7.61 2.05 -29.66
CA PRO A 22 7.07 3.08 -28.80
C PRO A 22 6.43 2.33 -27.63
N GLY A 23 6.99 2.47 -26.44
CA GLY A 23 6.32 2.06 -25.22
C GLY A 23 4.97 2.75 -25.23
N ALA A 24 3.90 1.99 -25.51
CA ALA A 24 2.54 2.45 -25.40
C ALA A 24 2.26 2.65 -23.92
N CYS A 25 2.79 3.74 -23.38
CA CYS A 25 2.45 4.26 -22.07
C CYS A 25 1.07 4.90 -22.25
N SER A 26 0.05 4.05 -22.30
CA SER A 26 -1.31 4.52 -22.06
C SER A 26 -1.31 5.20 -20.68
N PRO A 27 -1.99 6.34 -20.53
CA PRO A 27 -2.18 6.92 -19.22
C PRO A 27 -2.71 5.85 -18.25
N PRO A 28 -2.20 5.79 -17.00
CA PRO A 28 -2.73 4.84 -16.01
C PRO A 28 -4.23 5.08 -15.82
N SER A 29 -4.98 4.01 -15.58
CA SER A 29 -6.39 4.14 -15.26
C SER A 29 -6.57 4.79 -13.88
N ASP A 30 -7.73 5.37 -13.60
CA ASP A 30 -8.04 5.91 -12.26
C ASP A 30 -7.90 4.84 -11.17
N GLU A 31 -8.22 3.58 -11.50
CA GLU A 31 -8.03 2.43 -10.61
C GLU A 31 -6.55 2.19 -10.30
N ASP A 32 -5.68 2.25 -11.32
CA ASP A 32 -4.24 2.07 -11.15
C ASP A 32 -3.62 3.21 -10.32
N ILE A 33 -4.09 4.45 -10.54
CA ILE A 33 -3.67 5.62 -9.75
C ILE A 33 -4.03 5.42 -8.27
N LEU A 34 -5.28 5.04 -7.98
CA LEU A 34 -5.72 4.80 -6.60
C LEU A 34 -4.96 3.66 -5.93
N ARG A 35 -4.68 2.55 -6.65
CA ARG A 35 -3.81 1.48 -6.13
C ARG A 35 -2.43 2.02 -5.78
N GLN A 36 -1.83 2.79 -6.68
CA GLN A 36 -0.54 3.39 -6.47
C GLN A 36 -0.53 4.31 -5.23
N TYR A 37 -1.53 5.18 -5.06
CA TYR A 37 -1.61 6.07 -3.90
C TYR A 37 -1.77 5.30 -2.57
N ILE A 38 -2.53 4.21 -2.58
CA ILE A 38 -2.65 3.33 -1.41
C ILE A 38 -1.30 2.67 -1.10
N ASP A 39 -0.60 2.13 -2.11
CA ASP A 39 0.71 1.49 -1.95
C ASP A 39 1.79 2.46 -1.48
N GLU A 40 1.81 3.67 -2.02
CA GLU A 40 2.72 4.76 -1.61
C GLU A 40 2.43 5.19 -0.16
N GLY A 41 1.16 5.33 0.21
CA GLY A 41 0.76 5.61 1.59
C GLY A 41 1.20 4.52 2.56
N VAL A 42 1.00 3.25 2.20
CA VAL A 42 1.45 2.09 2.99
C VAL A 42 2.98 2.07 3.12
N SER A 43 3.70 2.33 2.03
CA SER A 43 5.17 2.40 2.03
C SER A 43 5.67 3.52 2.93
N ALA A 44 5.07 4.71 2.85
CA ALA A 44 5.41 5.83 3.72
C ALA A 44 5.11 5.56 5.20
N LEU A 45 4.02 4.84 5.51
CA LEU A 45 3.73 4.38 6.87
C LEU A 45 4.82 3.44 7.39
N ASN A 46 5.28 2.50 6.56
CA ASN A 46 6.35 1.55 6.88
C ASN A 46 7.71 2.24 7.08
N GLU A 47 7.98 3.30 6.31
CA GLU A 47 9.18 4.14 6.44
C GLU A 47 9.06 5.19 7.57
N ARG A 48 7.89 5.28 8.20
CA ARG A 48 7.54 6.29 9.21
C ARG A 48 7.64 7.74 8.68
N ASP A 49 7.53 7.95 7.36
CA ASP A 49 7.40 9.28 6.76
C ASP A 49 5.93 9.74 6.84
N ARG A 50 5.61 10.43 7.94
CA ARG A 50 4.26 10.96 8.17
C ARG A 50 3.81 11.97 7.12
N ARG A 51 4.74 12.68 6.46
CA ARG A 51 4.37 13.69 5.47
C ARG A 51 3.93 12.99 4.20
N ALA A 52 4.75 12.06 3.71
CA ALA A 52 4.42 11.26 2.53
C ALA A 52 3.16 10.41 2.76
N ALA A 53 2.96 9.83 3.95
CA ALA A 53 1.76 9.07 4.27
C ALA A 53 0.45 9.89 4.27
N LEU A 54 0.54 11.23 4.28
CA LEU A 54 -0.60 12.15 4.24
C LEU A 54 -0.75 12.87 2.90
N GLU A 55 0.08 12.58 1.90
CA GLU A 55 0.15 13.34 0.65
C GLU A 55 -1.22 13.43 -0.04
N HIS A 56 -1.92 12.29 -0.15
CA HIS A 56 -3.25 12.20 -0.78
C HIS A 56 -4.40 12.17 0.24
N VAL A 57 -4.18 12.68 1.45
CA VAL A 57 -5.19 12.68 2.53
C VAL A 57 -5.77 14.07 2.69
N ARG A 58 -7.11 14.19 2.62
CA ARG A 58 -7.76 15.50 2.86
C ARG A 58 -7.40 16.03 4.25
N ALA A 59 -7.11 17.33 4.32
CA ALA A 59 -6.75 17.98 5.57
C ALA A 59 -7.86 17.85 6.61
N GLY A 60 -7.50 17.44 7.83
CA GLY A 60 -8.45 17.25 8.93
C GLY A 60 -9.30 15.98 8.84
N LEU A 61 -8.93 15.03 7.98
CA LEU A 61 -9.59 13.73 7.91
C LEU A 61 -9.62 13.05 9.28
N MET A 62 -10.84 12.72 9.72
CA MET A 62 -11.08 11.94 10.94
C MET A 62 -11.29 10.48 10.56
N ILE A 63 -10.37 9.62 10.96
CA ILE A 63 -10.47 8.18 10.80
C ILE A 63 -11.46 7.63 11.83
N ARG A 64 -12.45 6.86 11.39
CA ARG A 64 -13.54 6.35 12.25
C ARG A 64 -13.48 4.83 12.40
N GLY A 65 -13.59 4.34 13.63
CA GLY A 65 -13.64 2.90 13.88
C GLY A 65 -13.88 2.60 15.35
N GLU A 66 -14.55 1.50 15.64
CA GLU A 66 -14.83 1.03 17.01
C GLU A 66 -15.50 2.09 17.93
N GLY A 67 -16.37 2.92 17.37
CA GLY A 67 -17.03 4.00 18.12
C GLY A 67 -16.12 5.20 18.44
N LEU A 68 -14.91 5.24 17.86
CA LEU A 68 -13.96 6.33 17.98
C LEU A 68 -13.82 7.07 16.65
N ALA A 69 -13.57 8.37 16.72
CA ALA A 69 -13.05 9.17 15.62
C ALA A 69 -11.73 9.81 16.05
N ILE A 70 -10.68 9.64 15.25
CA ILE A 70 -9.36 10.18 15.54
C ILE A 70 -8.75 10.79 14.28
N ASP A 71 -8.12 11.95 14.45
CA ASP A 71 -7.35 12.58 13.38
C ASP A 71 -6.22 11.65 12.92
N ALA A 72 -6.08 11.49 11.59
CA ALA A 72 -5.11 10.56 11.00
C ALA A 72 -3.68 10.84 11.45
N ARG A 73 -3.28 12.12 11.50
CA ARG A 73 -1.94 12.55 11.92
C ARG A 73 -1.68 12.21 13.38
N ARG A 74 -2.68 12.41 14.25
CA ARG A 74 -2.59 12.07 15.67
C ARG A 74 -2.48 10.55 15.87
N LEU A 75 -3.26 9.76 15.14
CA LEU A 75 -3.19 8.29 15.21
C LEU A 75 -1.79 7.78 14.84
N MET A 76 -1.22 8.26 13.74
CA MET A 76 0.15 7.90 13.34
C MET A 76 1.19 8.30 14.38
N LEU A 77 1.08 9.50 14.96
CA LEU A 77 2.00 9.95 16.01
C LEU A 77 1.99 9.00 17.21
N ILE A 78 0.81 8.56 17.65
CA ILE A 78 0.65 7.63 18.76
C ILE A 78 1.36 6.30 18.46
N TYR A 79 1.11 5.70 17.28
CA TYR A 79 1.71 4.42 16.92
C TYR A 79 3.23 4.52 16.75
N PHE A 80 3.73 5.56 16.09
CA PHE A 80 5.17 5.75 15.87
C PHE A 80 5.93 6.10 17.15
N GLN A 81 5.26 6.68 18.15
CA GLN A 81 5.87 6.89 19.47
C GLN A 81 5.88 5.61 20.30
N ARG A 82 4.83 4.78 20.19
CA ARG A 82 4.69 3.54 20.94
C ARG A 82 5.59 2.41 20.45
N PHE A 83 5.81 2.33 19.15
CA PHE A 83 6.58 1.25 18.52
C PHE A 83 7.80 1.79 17.79
N ARG A 84 8.94 1.13 17.95
CA ARG A 84 10.16 1.43 17.18
C ARG A 84 10.01 1.05 15.71
N ASN A 85 9.36 -0.08 15.44
CA ASN A 85 9.04 -0.51 14.09
C ASN A 85 7.54 -0.65 13.95
N VAL A 86 6.99 -0.12 12.88
CA VAL A 86 5.59 -0.26 12.50
C VAL A 86 5.57 -0.78 11.09
N HIS A 87 4.83 -1.86 10.86
CA HIS A 87 4.61 -2.41 9.53
C HIS A 87 3.12 -2.52 9.24
N VAL A 88 2.73 -2.10 8.05
CA VAL A 88 1.38 -2.10 7.51
C VAL A 88 1.41 -2.89 6.21
N PHE A 89 0.47 -3.82 6.08
CA PHE A 89 0.24 -4.59 4.86
C PHE A 89 -1.22 -4.46 4.48
N VAL A 90 -1.49 -4.34 3.18
CA VAL A 90 -2.82 -4.33 2.60
C VAL A 90 -3.03 -5.63 1.82
N HIS A 91 -4.17 -6.28 2.02
CA HIS A 91 -4.58 -7.44 1.24
C HIS A 91 -6.03 -7.32 0.78
N ASP A 92 -6.37 -8.09 -0.27
CA ASP A 92 -7.69 -8.12 -0.90
C ASP A 92 -8.22 -6.72 -1.22
N LEU A 93 -7.39 -5.91 -1.88
CA LEU A 93 -7.77 -4.57 -2.31
C LEU A 93 -8.75 -4.63 -3.48
N GLU A 94 -9.98 -4.25 -3.21
CA GLU A 94 -11.04 -4.06 -4.18
C GLU A 94 -11.33 -2.57 -4.31
N ILE A 95 -11.42 -2.07 -5.55
CA ILE A 95 -11.71 -0.66 -5.85
C ILE A 95 -12.94 -0.61 -6.74
N GLU A 96 -13.94 0.14 -6.29
CA GLU A 96 -15.15 0.45 -7.06
C GLU A 96 -15.11 1.92 -7.46
N LEU A 97 -15.12 2.18 -8.77
CA LEU A 97 -15.16 3.53 -9.32
C LEU A 97 -16.60 3.97 -9.58
N ALA A 98 -16.90 5.21 -9.22
CA ALA A 98 -18.09 5.96 -9.59
C ALA A 98 -17.67 7.34 -10.14
N ASP A 99 -18.55 8.05 -10.83
CA ASP A 99 -18.17 9.30 -11.51
C ASP A 99 -17.60 10.35 -10.54
N GLY A 100 -16.28 10.55 -10.56
CA GLY A 100 -15.55 11.44 -9.64
C GLY A 100 -15.38 10.92 -8.21
N GLU A 101 -15.81 9.70 -7.91
CA GLU A 101 -15.76 9.07 -6.59
C GLU A 101 -15.19 7.66 -6.67
N ALA A 102 -14.57 7.16 -5.60
CA ALA A 102 -14.19 5.77 -5.52
C ALA A 102 -14.31 5.24 -4.10
N GLU A 103 -14.66 3.96 -3.97
CA GLU A 103 -14.60 3.24 -2.71
C GLU A 103 -13.58 2.12 -2.83
N ALA A 104 -12.60 2.12 -1.92
CA ALA A 104 -11.63 1.04 -1.80
C ALA A 104 -11.86 0.27 -0.50
N ARG A 105 -12.05 -1.05 -0.62
CA ARG A 105 -12.24 -1.99 0.48
C ARG A 105 -11.05 -2.94 0.52
N PHE A 106 -10.49 -3.12 1.70
CA PHE A 106 -9.32 -3.97 1.88
C PHE A 106 -9.18 -4.40 3.33
N THR A 107 -8.27 -5.33 3.57
CA THR A 107 -7.85 -5.68 4.92
C THR A 107 -6.45 -5.13 5.18
N ALA A 108 -6.31 -4.40 6.28
CA ALA A 108 -5.04 -3.88 6.76
C ALA A 108 -4.51 -4.73 7.92
N ILE A 109 -3.28 -5.21 7.81
CA ILE A 109 -2.56 -5.90 8.88
C ILE A 109 -1.53 -4.93 9.44
N LEU A 110 -1.63 -4.65 10.73
CA LEU A 110 -0.75 -3.73 11.45
C LEU A 110 0.13 -4.52 12.43
N MET A 111 1.44 -4.40 12.28
CA MET A 111 2.42 -4.99 13.18
C MET A 111 3.22 -3.89 13.88
N GLY A 112 3.40 -4.04 15.20
CA GLY A 112 4.22 -3.15 16.02
C GLY A 112 5.27 -3.92 16.81
N SER A 113 6.51 -3.42 16.84
CA SER A 113 7.58 -4.01 17.65
C SER A 113 8.51 -2.97 18.29
N ASN A 114 9.04 -3.30 19.47
CA ASN A 114 10.19 -2.60 20.04
C ASN A 114 11.49 -3.42 19.97
N ALA A 115 11.38 -4.70 19.61
CA ALA A 115 12.46 -5.64 19.34
C ALA A 115 12.42 -6.14 17.88
N THR A 116 13.24 -7.14 17.55
CA THR A 116 13.30 -7.77 16.21
C THR A 116 12.00 -8.51 15.86
N LEU A 117 11.30 -9.05 16.86
CA LEU A 117 10.02 -9.76 16.70
C LEU A 117 8.81 -8.85 17.00
N PRO A 118 7.70 -8.98 16.26
CA PRO A 118 6.46 -8.25 16.54
C PRO A 118 5.88 -8.57 17.91
N GLU A 119 5.53 -7.54 18.67
CA GLU A 119 4.83 -7.66 19.97
C GLU A 119 3.31 -7.50 19.81
N HIS A 120 2.89 -6.81 18.74
CA HIS A 120 1.50 -6.52 18.44
C HIS A 120 1.20 -6.84 16.98
N LEU A 121 0.09 -7.53 16.75
CA LEU A 121 -0.48 -7.80 15.45
C LEU A 121 -2.00 -7.57 15.53
N ASP A 122 -2.48 -6.56 14.83
CA ASP A 122 -3.89 -6.24 14.70
C ASP A 122 -4.29 -6.32 13.23
N VAL A 123 -5.52 -6.77 12.97
CA VAL A 123 -6.06 -6.90 11.61
C VAL A 123 -7.36 -6.12 11.53
N PHE A 124 -7.53 -5.35 10.47
CA PHE A 124 -8.65 -4.44 10.29
C PHE A 124 -9.27 -4.62 8.93
N ALA A 125 -10.59 -4.72 8.84
CA ALA A 125 -11.27 -4.41 7.60
C ALA A 125 -11.40 -2.90 7.47
N VAL A 126 -10.99 -2.37 6.33
CA VAL A 126 -10.94 -0.94 6.04
C VAL A 126 -11.82 -0.64 4.83
N THR A 127 -12.56 0.45 4.92
CA THR A 127 -13.28 1.05 3.81
C THR A 127 -12.86 2.50 3.71
N SER A 128 -12.32 2.87 2.56
CA SER A 128 -11.87 4.22 2.24
C SER A 128 -12.68 4.79 1.09
N ARG A 129 -13.09 6.06 1.20
CA ARG A 129 -13.73 6.80 0.11
C ARG A 129 -12.83 7.89 -0.39
N TRP A 130 -12.77 7.99 -1.70
CA TRP A 130 -11.92 8.89 -2.45
C TRP A 130 -12.78 9.77 -3.32
N GLU A 131 -12.38 11.01 -3.47
CA GLU A 131 -13.06 12.01 -4.29
C GLU A 131 -12.02 12.64 -5.21
N LYS A 132 -12.41 12.87 -6.46
CA LYS A 132 -11.56 13.50 -7.46
C LYS A 132 -11.80 15.01 -7.49
N ASP A 133 -10.76 15.78 -7.19
CA ASP A 133 -10.71 17.23 -7.28
C ASP A 133 -9.35 17.63 -7.87
N ASP A 134 -9.30 17.72 -9.20
CA ASP A 134 -8.10 17.70 -10.08
C ASP A 134 -7.21 16.44 -9.95
N ASP A 135 -7.13 15.85 -8.75
CA ASP A 135 -6.47 14.60 -8.39
C ASP A 135 -7.34 13.83 -7.37
N TRP A 136 -6.97 12.59 -7.05
CA TRP A 136 -7.68 11.77 -6.08
C TRP A 136 -7.28 12.09 -4.64
N TRP A 137 -8.28 12.29 -3.79
CA TRP A 137 -8.09 12.60 -2.36
C TRP A 137 -8.88 11.65 -1.47
N LEU A 138 -8.23 11.09 -0.46
CA LEU A 138 -8.90 10.32 0.59
C LEU A 138 -9.79 11.26 1.43
N ALA A 139 -11.09 11.09 1.29
CA ALA A 139 -12.12 11.93 1.90
C ALA A 139 -12.78 11.28 3.13
N ASP A 140 -12.81 9.95 3.19
CA ASP A 140 -13.29 9.20 4.35
C ASP A 140 -12.50 7.91 4.55
N LEU A 141 -12.28 7.51 5.81
CA LEU A 141 -11.72 6.21 6.13
C LEU A 141 -12.39 5.65 7.38
N THR A 142 -12.99 4.48 7.22
CA THR A 142 -13.57 3.71 8.31
C THR A 142 -12.85 2.38 8.47
N TRP A 143 -12.76 1.89 9.71
CA TRP A 143 -12.13 0.61 10.01
C TRP A 143 -12.90 -0.16 11.09
N GLN A 144 -12.77 -1.47 11.03
CA GLN A 144 -13.29 -2.40 12.04
C GLN A 144 -12.24 -3.47 12.30
N ARG A 145 -11.91 -3.70 13.57
CA ARG A 145 -10.99 -4.78 13.94
C ARG A 145 -11.61 -6.14 13.62
N ARG A 146 -10.77 -7.03 13.09
CA ARG A 146 -11.04 -8.44 12.87
C ARG A 146 -10.39 -9.24 14.00
N ASP A 147 -11.16 -9.59 15.01
CA ASP A 147 -10.64 -10.33 16.18
C ASP A 147 -10.27 -11.79 15.88
N GLU A 148 -10.66 -12.29 14.71
CA GLU A 148 -10.49 -13.70 14.32
C GLU A 148 -9.00 -14.11 14.26
N LEU A 149 -8.11 -13.21 13.85
CA LEU A 149 -6.66 -13.48 13.75
C LEU A 149 -5.90 -13.34 15.08
N ARG A 150 -6.50 -12.74 16.12
CA ARG A 150 -5.90 -12.74 17.47
C ARG A 150 -5.89 -14.13 18.10
N ARG A 151 -6.69 -15.06 17.56
CA ARG A 151 -6.64 -16.49 17.87
C ARG A 151 -5.71 -17.21 16.90
N LEU A 152 -4.44 -16.83 16.87
CA LEU A 152 -3.45 -17.62 16.13
C LEU A 152 -3.52 -19.07 16.64
N PRO A 153 -3.66 -20.07 15.76
CA PRO A 153 -3.57 -21.46 16.16
C PRO A 153 -2.23 -21.68 16.89
N GLU A 154 -2.22 -22.43 17.99
CA GLU A 154 -1.01 -22.64 18.80
C GLU A 154 0.20 -23.10 17.96
N ALA A 155 -0.05 -23.81 16.86
CA ALA A 155 0.97 -24.24 15.91
C ALA A 155 1.76 -23.07 15.29
N VAL A 156 1.10 -21.96 14.93
CA VAL A 156 1.74 -20.78 14.33
C VAL A 156 2.52 -20.02 15.40
N ARG A 157 1.96 -19.91 16.62
CA ARG A 157 2.66 -19.29 17.76
C ARG A 157 3.95 -20.03 18.10
N ARG A 158 3.89 -21.37 18.17
CA ARG A 158 5.05 -22.24 18.43
C ARG A 158 6.13 -22.14 17.34
N TRP A 159 5.72 -21.95 16.08
CA TRP A 159 6.65 -21.78 14.96
C TRP A 159 7.41 -20.45 15.00
N LEU A 160 6.76 -19.37 15.47
CA LEU A 160 7.40 -18.06 15.66
C LEU A 160 8.34 -18.05 16.88
N GLU A 161 7.98 -18.73 17.96
CA GLU A 161 8.78 -18.84 19.19
C GLU A 161 9.99 -19.78 19.06
N GLY A 162 10.05 -20.63 18.01
CA GLY A 162 11.04 -21.69 17.86
C GLY A 162 12.10 -21.49 16.78
N ARG A 163 12.34 -20.24 16.30
CA ARG A 163 13.36 -19.94 15.28
C ARG A 163 14.47 -19.04 15.84
N ASP A 164 15.13 -19.53 16.90
CA ASP A 164 16.41 -19.01 17.39
C ASP A 164 17.45 -20.15 17.44
N ASP A 165 17.66 -20.83 16.29
CA ASP A 165 18.80 -21.75 16.07
C ASP A 165 19.47 -21.45 14.72
#